data_AF-A0A194PNE5-F1
#
_entry.id   AF-A0A194PNE5-F1
#
_cell.length_a   1.000
_cell.length_b   1.000
_cell.length_c   1.000
_cell.angle_alpha   90.00
_cell.angle_beta   90.00
_cell.angle_gamma   90.00
#
_symmetry.space_group_name_H-M   'P 1'
#
loop_
_entity.id
_entity.type
_entity.pdbx_description
1 polymer ?
#
loop_
_entity_poly.entity_id
_entity_poly.type
_entity_poly.pdbx_seq_one_letter_code
_entity_poly.pdbx_strand_id
1 'polypeptide(L)'
;MMSSRLREDCDVVLTTSREQLAAAQRELARLADECADTVPRRDYDALEARERHLRKELRQTGKEYRALETCYNRTQAQKNSLQEELEEVKERCRELERAGTPRPHWELCADFIGGGRERWRQLTRGLSSRDVLVVLLRELGPAADTDHLEYFDGLGTDPAVPPYLRYSGRVRNLRLSRRELSVVISDVWRSKAQRARHTPLQDYLAHYFEERYQQAAVRAEWAYNVCAAAEQALDEPQVRVFWGVLRGRLSEDLYWAHRDQCQTLKTALYRRSGDGESITLEEFEKVAKVTFPLKSEVDIKNLSNVVRKQLKMKINQNLINLDKLFFEEGFDRLEFARELFRQRQQAQEKYVRELAAELAGEGAAHMVGVDSLKRAFALLDPAIGASLH
;
A
#
# COMPACT_ATOMS: atom_id res chain seq x y z
N MET A 1 89.26 127.58 -1.96
CA MET A 1 88.99 126.60 -0.89
C MET A 1 87.52 126.50 -0.45
N MET A 2 86.62 127.48 -0.71
CA MET A 2 85.19 127.36 -0.34
C MET A 2 84.28 126.62 -1.35
N SER A 3 84.71 126.43 -2.60
CA SER A 3 83.93 125.70 -3.63
C SER A 3 84.06 124.17 -3.56
N SER A 4 85.07 123.65 -2.86
CA SER A 4 85.25 122.20 -2.66
C SER A 4 84.34 121.68 -1.55
N ARG A 5 84.23 122.39 -0.41
CA ARG A 5 83.40 121.97 0.74
C ARG A 5 81.90 121.90 0.44
N LEU A 6 81.34 122.89 -0.28
CA LEU A 6 79.92 122.86 -0.68
C LEU A 6 79.60 121.73 -1.69
N ARG A 7 80.61 121.31 -2.47
CA ARG A 7 80.49 120.21 -3.43
C ARG A 7 80.57 118.86 -2.71
N GLU A 8 81.48 118.75 -1.74
CA GLU A 8 81.59 117.61 -0.83
C GLU A 8 80.31 117.41 -0.01
N ASP A 9 79.72 118.48 0.56
CA ASP A 9 78.47 118.36 1.33
C ASP A 9 77.27 117.95 0.46
N CYS A 10 77.16 118.47 -0.77
CA CYS A 10 76.13 118.02 -1.73
C CYS A 10 76.34 116.57 -2.17
N ASP A 11 77.59 116.16 -2.41
CA ASP A 11 77.93 114.79 -2.76
C ASP A 11 77.60 113.84 -1.62
N VAL A 12 77.88 114.23 -0.36
CA VAL A 12 77.52 113.45 0.84
C VAL A 12 76.01 113.31 1.00
N VAL A 13 75.23 114.36 0.73
CA VAL A 13 73.75 114.31 0.78
C VAL A 13 73.18 113.46 -0.36
N LEU A 14 73.77 113.54 -1.56
CA LEU A 14 73.38 112.70 -2.69
C LEU A 14 73.73 111.23 -2.48
N THR A 15 74.90 110.91 -1.90
CA THR A 15 75.27 109.53 -1.57
C THR A 15 74.37 108.97 -0.48
N THR A 16 74.11 109.72 0.59
CA THR A 16 73.18 109.27 1.65
C THR A 16 71.75 109.11 1.12
N SER A 17 71.27 109.99 0.25
CA SER A 17 69.95 109.85 -0.36
C SER A 17 69.87 108.62 -1.29
N ARG A 18 70.95 108.32 -2.03
CA ARG A 18 71.05 107.11 -2.86
C ARG A 18 71.09 105.84 -2.03
N GLU A 19 71.81 105.85 -0.91
CA GLU A 19 71.87 104.74 0.04
C GLU A 19 70.51 104.49 0.68
N GLN A 20 69.79 105.54 1.08
CA GLN A 20 68.43 105.46 1.61
C GLN A 20 67.44 104.92 0.56
N LEU A 21 67.54 105.35 -0.71
CA LEU A 21 66.71 104.82 -1.79
C LEU A 21 67.00 103.33 -2.04
N ALA A 22 68.27 102.93 -2.07
CA ALA A 22 68.66 101.54 -2.25
C ALA A 22 68.27 100.66 -1.06
N ALA A 23 68.25 101.20 0.16
CA ALA A 23 67.70 100.51 1.32
C ALA A 23 66.18 100.32 1.20
N ALA A 24 65.45 101.38 0.83
CA ALA A 24 63.99 101.31 0.63
C ALA A 24 63.58 100.36 -0.50
N GLN A 25 64.33 100.32 -1.61
CA GLN A 25 64.09 99.40 -2.72
C GLN A 25 64.34 97.93 -2.34
N ARG A 26 65.38 97.67 -1.54
CA ARG A 26 65.64 96.33 -1.01
C ARG A 26 64.51 95.86 -0.08
N GLU A 27 64.00 96.75 0.76
CA GLU A 27 62.90 96.40 1.66
C GLU A 27 61.58 96.20 0.90
N LEU A 28 61.31 97.00 -0.14
CA LEU A 28 60.18 96.78 -1.05
C LEU A 28 60.27 95.44 -1.79
N ALA A 29 61.46 95.06 -2.27
CA ALA A 29 61.67 93.79 -2.94
C ALA A 29 61.46 92.61 -1.98
N ARG A 30 61.95 92.74 -0.74
CA ARG A 30 61.75 91.75 0.32
C ARG A 30 60.27 91.60 0.67
N LEU A 31 59.55 92.71 0.87
CA LEU A 31 58.11 92.69 1.16
C LEU A 31 57.30 92.12 -0.03
N ALA A 32 57.70 92.39 -1.27
CA ALA A 32 57.07 91.83 -2.44
C ALA A 32 57.25 90.30 -2.53
N ASP A 33 58.43 89.79 -2.18
CA ASP A 33 58.74 88.35 -2.14
C ASP A 33 58.00 87.65 -0.97
N GLU A 34 57.95 88.30 0.21
CA GLU A 34 57.17 87.82 1.36
C GLU A 34 55.66 87.81 1.06
N CYS A 35 55.14 88.74 0.24
CA CYS A 35 53.75 88.73 -0.21
C CYS A 35 53.48 87.77 -1.38
N ALA A 36 54.51 87.34 -2.13
CA ALA A 36 54.34 86.45 -3.29
C ALA A 36 53.86 85.04 -2.91
N ASP A 37 54.18 84.58 -1.70
CA ASP A 37 53.80 83.26 -1.17
C ASP A 37 52.52 83.31 -0.29
N THR A 38 51.82 84.45 -0.29
CA THR A 38 50.58 84.60 0.48
C THR A 38 49.35 84.37 -0.39
N VAL A 39 48.48 83.43 0.02
CA VAL A 39 47.22 83.17 -0.67
C VAL A 39 46.32 84.41 -0.53
N PRO A 40 45.84 84.99 -1.65
CA PRO A 40 44.92 86.12 -1.60
C PRO A 40 43.74 85.81 -0.68
N ARG A 41 43.39 86.75 0.21
CA ARG A 41 42.38 86.51 1.26
C ARG A 41 41.08 85.93 0.70
N ARG A 42 40.65 86.41 -0.48
CA ARG A 42 39.47 85.91 -1.20
C ARG A 42 39.54 84.41 -1.52
N ASP A 43 40.70 83.94 -1.97
CA ASP A 43 40.89 82.55 -2.38
C ASP A 43 41.06 81.65 -1.15
N TYR A 44 41.68 82.15 -0.08
CA TYR A 44 41.67 81.51 1.24
C TYR A 44 40.25 81.35 1.78
N ASP A 45 39.45 82.42 1.80
CA ASP A 45 38.07 82.38 2.28
C ASP A 45 37.20 81.43 1.41
N ALA A 46 37.45 81.38 0.09
CA ALA A 46 36.79 80.45 -0.83
C ALA A 46 37.18 78.97 -0.57
N LEU A 47 38.46 78.69 -0.32
CA LEU A 47 38.94 77.36 0.06
C LEU A 47 38.39 76.93 1.42
N GLU A 48 38.37 77.83 2.40
CA GLU A 48 37.81 77.57 3.73
C GLU A 48 36.28 77.32 3.66
N ALA A 49 35.56 78.03 2.79
CA ALA A 49 34.15 77.76 2.53
C ALA A 49 33.93 76.37 1.90
N ARG A 50 34.76 75.99 0.92
CA ARG A 50 34.71 74.65 0.29
C ARG A 50 35.06 73.54 1.27
N GLU A 51 36.10 73.71 2.08
CA GLU A 51 36.48 72.74 3.10
C GLU A 51 35.36 72.57 4.13
N ARG A 52 34.73 73.67 4.58
CA ARG A 52 33.56 73.63 5.46
C ARG A 52 32.38 72.89 4.82
N HIS A 53 32.15 73.08 3.52
CA HIS A 53 31.10 72.40 2.78
C HIS A 53 31.38 70.89 2.67
N LEU A 54 32.57 70.50 2.19
CA LEU A 54 32.98 69.10 2.07
C LEU A 54 32.98 68.38 3.43
N ARG A 55 33.39 69.05 4.51
CA ARG A 55 33.30 68.51 5.87
C ARG A 55 31.86 68.31 6.36
N LYS A 56 30.90 69.08 5.85
CA LYS A 56 29.47 68.88 6.14
C LYS A 56 28.93 67.71 5.33
N GLU A 57 29.26 67.62 4.04
CA GLU A 57 28.86 66.50 3.18
C GLU A 57 29.41 65.18 3.69
N LEU A 58 30.72 65.10 4.02
CA LEU A 58 31.33 63.89 4.58
C LEU A 58 30.63 63.44 5.87
N ARG A 59 30.27 64.41 6.74
CA ARG A 59 29.52 64.12 7.97
C ARG A 59 28.10 63.63 7.68
N GLN A 60 27.46 64.15 6.64
CA GLN A 60 26.11 63.76 6.24
C GLN A 60 26.12 62.35 5.62
N THR A 61 26.98 62.09 4.65
CA THR A 61 27.16 60.76 4.04
C THR A 61 27.55 59.71 5.09
N GLY A 62 28.41 60.06 6.05
CA GLY A 62 28.78 59.17 7.17
C GLY A 62 27.64 58.88 8.15
N LYS A 63 26.58 59.71 8.20
CA LYS A 63 25.34 59.40 8.93
C LYS A 63 24.44 58.49 8.11
N GLU A 64 24.29 58.78 6.83
CA GLU A 64 23.48 57.98 5.89
C GLU A 64 24.02 56.55 5.78
N TYR A 65 25.34 56.37 5.68
CA TYR A 65 25.97 55.06 5.67
C TYR A 65 25.68 54.26 6.95
N ARG A 66 25.80 54.89 8.14
CA ARG A 66 25.48 54.24 9.41
C ARG A 66 24.01 53.87 9.53
N ALA A 67 23.11 54.71 9.03
CA ALA A 67 21.68 54.41 8.99
C ALA A 67 21.39 53.22 8.07
N LEU A 68 22.04 53.18 6.89
CA LEU A 68 21.93 52.08 5.93
C LEU A 68 22.48 50.77 6.50
N GLU A 69 23.65 50.81 7.14
CA GLU A 69 24.26 49.66 7.83
C GLU A 69 23.36 49.10 8.93
N THR A 70 22.73 49.97 9.71
CA THR A 70 21.76 49.56 10.74
C THR A 70 20.53 48.89 10.11
N CYS A 71 20.02 49.45 9.01
CA CYS A 71 18.88 48.89 8.27
C CYS A 71 19.23 47.52 7.64
N TYR A 72 20.42 47.40 7.06
CA TYR A 72 20.93 46.16 6.50
C TYR A 72 21.04 45.07 7.59
N ASN A 73 21.66 45.38 8.72
CA ASN A 73 21.81 44.44 9.83
C ASN A 73 20.45 43.98 10.38
N ARG A 74 19.47 44.89 10.48
CA ARG A 74 18.10 44.55 10.87
C ARG A 74 17.42 43.61 9.87
N THR A 75 17.55 43.90 8.58
CA THR A 75 16.96 43.09 7.50
C THR A 75 17.62 41.70 7.45
N GLN A 76 18.94 41.64 7.66
CA GLN A 76 19.69 40.39 7.72
C GLN A 76 19.25 39.53 8.91
N ALA A 77 19.02 40.13 10.08
CA ALA A 77 18.49 39.42 11.24
C ALA A 77 17.08 38.84 10.97
N GLN A 78 16.20 39.61 10.32
CA GLN A 78 14.87 39.13 9.93
C GLN A 78 14.94 37.97 8.93
N LYS A 79 15.84 38.04 7.95
CA LYS A 79 16.05 36.95 6.99
C LYS A 79 16.48 35.66 7.70
N ASN A 80 17.42 35.75 8.63
CA ASN A 80 17.90 34.58 9.38
C ASN A 80 16.77 33.96 10.21
N SER A 81 15.96 34.78 10.90
CA SER A 81 14.78 34.32 11.65
C SER A 81 13.78 33.57 10.76
N LEU A 82 13.46 34.11 9.59
CA LEU A 82 12.54 33.46 8.64
C LEU A 82 13.11 32.16 8.06
N GLN A 83 14.43 32.05 7.92
CA GLN A 83 15.07 30.81 7.49
C GLN A 83 14.96 29.72 8.56
N GLU A 84 15.13 30.06 9.84
CA GLU A 84 14.93 29.12 10.95
C GLU A 84 13.48 28.64 11.02
N GLU A 85 12.51 29.55 10.93
CA GLU A 85 11.08 29.20 10.89
C GLU A 85 10.74 28.29 9.70
N LEU A 86 11.32 28.54 8.52
CA LEU A 86 11.13 27.71 7.34
C LEU A 86 11.66 26.28 7.55
N GLU A 87 12.83 26.13 8.14
CA GLU A 87 13.40 24.81 8.43
C GLU A 87 12.59 24.06 9.50
N GLU A 88 12.09 24.76 10.52
CA GLU A 88 11.17 24.17 11.51
C GLU A 88 9.89 23.64 10.85
N VAL A 89 9.26 24.44 9.98
CA VAL A 89 8.05 24.03 9.26
C VAL A 89 8.32 22.83 8.35
N LYS A 90 9.46 22.82 7.64
CA LYS A 90 9.85 21.67 6.80
C LYS A 90 10.02 20.40 7.61
N GLU A 91 10.65 20.47 8.78
CA GLU A 91 10.83 19.28 9.62
C GLU A 91 9.48 18.79 10.17
N ARG A 92 8.60 19.70 10.60
CA ARG A 92 7.22 19.35 10.98
C ARG A 92 6.44 18.68 9.84
N CYS A 93 6.60 19.15 8.60
CA CYS A 93 6.00 18.50 7.43
C CYS A 93 6.56 17.08 7.22
N ARG A 94 7.88 16.88 7.33
CA ARG A 94 8.51 15.54 7.21
C ARG A 94 8.05 14.59 8.32
N GLU A 95 7.91 15.08 9.54
CA GLU A 95 7.38 14.30 10.65
C GLU A 95 5.93 13.87 10.41
N LEU A 96 5.09 14.77 9.89
CA LEU A 96 3.71 14.45 9.49
C LEU A 96 3.65 13.45 8.34
N GLU A 97 4.57 13.54 7.37
CA GLU A 97 4.70 12.57 6.28
C GLU A 97 5.12 11.18 6.80
N ARG A 98 6.04 11.12 7.78
CA ARG A 98 6.48 9.88 8.43
C ARG A 98 5.39 9.25 9.30
N ALA A 99 4.63 10.07 10.03
CA ALA A 99 3.55 9.63 10.90
C ALA A 99 2.23 9.35 10.15
N GLY A 100 2.11 9.85 8.91
CA GLY A 100 0.94 9.66 8.06
C GLY A 100 0.83 8.21 7.61
N THR A 101 -0.20 7.51 8.06
CA THR A 101 -0.66 6.30 7.35
C THR A 101 -1.04 6.70 5.92
N PRO A 102 -0.59 5.98 4.88
CA PRO A 102 -0.92 6.33 3.51
C PRO A 102 -2.44 6.41 3.36
N ARG A 103 -2.93 7.55 2.84
CA ARG A 103 -4.37 7.78 2.72
C ARG A 103 -4.98 6.70 1.81
N PRO A 104 -6.12 6.11 2.19
CA PRO A 104 -6.81 5.15 1.34
C PRO A 104 -7.14 5.75 -0.03
N HIS A 105 -7.09 4.92 -1.07
CA HIS A 105 -7.48 5.31 -2.42
C HIS A 105 -9.02 5.33 -2.50
N TRP A 106 -9.63 6.39 -1.98
CA TRP A 106 -11.08 6.53 -1.88
C TRP A 106 -11.82 6.45 -3.23
N GLU A 107 -11.15 6.73 -4.34
CA GLU A 107 -11.72 6.58 -5.68
C GLU A 107 -12.09 5.14 -6.03
N LEU A 108 -11.44 4.14 -5.41
CA LEU A 108 -11.82 2.73 -5.60
C LEU A 108 -13.19 2.42 -5.02
N CYS A 109 -13.60 3.14 -3.96
CA CYS A 109 -14.91 2.96 -3.34
C CYS A 109 -16.07 3.30 -4.28
N ALA A 110 -15.83 4.17 -5.27
CA ALA A 110 -16.83 4.57 -6.24
C ALA A 110 -17.37 3.41 -7.10
N ASP A 111 -16.58 2.35 -7.29
CA ASP A 111 -16.98 1.18 -8.08
C ASP A 111 -17.97 0.28 -7.32
N PHE A 112 -18.07 0.44 -6.00
CA PHE A 112 -18.89 -0.40 -5.12
C PHE A 112 -20.16 0.30 -4.60
N ILE A 113 -20.31 1.61 -4.85
CA ILE A 113 -21.44 2.41 -4.37
C ILE A 113 -22.41 2.71 -5.51
N GLY A 114 -23.71 2.60 -5.24
CA GLY A 114 -24.76 2.91 -6.22
C GLY A 114 -24.63 4.33 -6.77
N GLY A 115 -24.75 4.52 -8.08
CA GLY A 115 -24.63 5.84 -8.74
C GLY A 115 -23.21 6.23 -9.19
N GLY A 116 -22.21 5.38 -8.96
CA GLY A 116 -20.89 5.43 -9.61
C GLY A 116 -19.99 6.62 -9.22
N ARG A 117 -18.89 6.78 -9.96
CA ARG A 117 -17.81 7.77 -9.70
C ARG A 117 -18.27 9.21 -9.55
N GLU A 118 -19.27 9.63 -10.31
CA GLU A 118 -19.73 11.02 -10.28
C GLU A 118 -20.50 11.34 -8.99
N ARG A 119 -21.41 10.45 -8.58
CA ARG A 119 -22.13 10.58 -7.30
C ARG A 119 -21.17 10.47 -6.11
N TRP A 120 -20.21 9.53 -6.16
CA TRP A 120 -19.19 9.41 -5.12
C TRP A 120 -18.35 10.68 -4.97
N ARG A 121 -17.90 11.27 -6.09
CA ARG A 121 -17.18 12.55 -6.06
C ARG A 121 -18.03 13.67 -5.48
N GLN A 122 -19.33 13.73 -5.77
CA GLN A 122 -20.22 14.72 -5.17
C GLN A 122 -20.37 14.54 -3.65
N LEU A 123 -20.49 13.30 -3.18
CA LEU A 123 -20.65 12.98 -1.76
C LEU A 123 -19.38 13.21 -0.93
N THR A 124 -18.20 13.05 -1.53
CA THR A 124 -16.90 13.13 -0.84
C THR A 124 -16.16 14.44 -1.05
N ARG A 125 -16.66 15.32 -1.93
CA ARG A 125 -16.00 16.58 -2.28
C ARG A 125 -15.76 17.46 -1.06
N GLY A 126 -14.49 17.75 -0.78
CA GLY A 126 -14.09 18.66 0.30
C GLY A 126 -14.18 18.05 1.70
N LEU A 127 -14.49 16.76 1.82
CA LEU A 127 -14.52 16.06 3.11
C LEU A 127 -13.13 15.60 3.54
N SER A 128 -12.92 15.51 4.86
CA SER A 128 -11.71 14.88 5.39
C SER A 128 -11.73 13.36 5.16
N SER A 129 -10.57 12.68 5.17
CA SER A 129 -10.53 11.21 5.02
C SER A 129 -11.39 10.48 6.07
N ARG A 130 -11.54 11.07 7.27
CA ARG A 130 -12.41 10.53 8.33
C ARG A 130 -13.88 10.67 7.95
N ASP A 131 -14.27 11.82 7.42
CA ASP A 131 -15.67 12.07 7.04
C ASP A 131 -16.06 11.31 5.77
N VAL A 132 -15.13 11.14 4.83
CA VAL A 132 -15.27 10.24 3.67
C VAL A 132 -15.55 8.80 4.11
N LEU A 133 -14.87 8.33 5.16
CA LEU A 133 -15.13 7.00 5.73
C LEU A 133 -16.55 6.91 6.33
N VAL A 134 -17.03 7.94 7.01
CA VAL A 134 -18.41 7.96 7.55
C VAL A 134 -19.45 7.94 6.43
N VAL A 135 -19.21 8.69 5.36
CA VAL A 135 -20.06 8.67 4.16
C VAL A 135 -20.03 7.30 3.48
N LEU A 136 -18.84 6.68 3.35
CA LEU A 136 -18.70 5.32 2.84
C LEU A 136 -19.54 4.33 3.65
N LEU A 137 -19.42 4.36 4.98
CA LEU A 137 -20.14 3.48 5.89
C LEU A 137 -21.66 3.66 5.76
N ARG A 138 -22.14 4.90 5.63
CA ARG A 138 -23.57 5.18 5.40
C ARG A 138 -24.07 4.66 4.04
N GLU A 139 -23.27 4.82 2.98
CA GLU A 139 -23.63 4.38 1.63
C GLU A 139 -23.59 2.85 1.47
N LEU A 140 -22.81 2.14 2.31
CA LEU A 140 -22.81 0.69 2.39
C LEU A 140 -24.04 0.12 3.14
N GLY A 141 -24.92 0.98 3.68
CA GLY A 141 -26.21 0.60 4.26
C GLY A 141 -26.16 0.21 5.75
N PRO A 142 -27.25 -0.39 6.29
CA PRO A 142 -27.40 -0.77 7.71
C PRO A 142 -26.34 -1.75 8.25
N ALA A 143 -25.49 -2.31 7.39
CA ALA A 143 -24.33 -3.12 7.75
C ALA A 143 -23.21 -2.31 8.44
N ALA A 144 -23.40 -1.00 8.64
CA ALA A 144 -22.49 -0.10 9.34
C ALA A 144 -22.95 0.33 10.73
N ASP A 145 -24.03 -0.25 11.29
CA ASP A 145 -24.15 -0.26 12.74
C ASP A 145 -23.01 -1.12 13.28
N THR A 146 -22.14 -0.52 14.08
CA THR A 146 -21.00 -1.21 14.71
C THR A 146 -21.44 -2.47 15.46
N ASP A 147 -22.67 -2.48 15.98
CA ASP A 147 -23.27 -3.62 16.68
C ASP A 147 -23.53 -4.82 15.74
N HIS A 148 -23.97 -4.62 14.49
CA HIS A 148 -24.14 -5.70 13.50
C HIS A 148 -22.81 -6.18 12.89
N LEU A 149 -21.75 -5.39 13.01
CA LEU A 149 -20.38 -5.81 12.67
C LEU A 149 -19.67 -6.56 13.81
N GLU A 150 -20.19 -6.42 15.03
CA GLU A 150 -19.66 -7.06 16.24
C GLU A 150 -20.47 -8.28 16.68
N TYR A 151 -21.74 -8.36 16.30
CA TYR A 151 -22.65 -9.45 16.69
C TYR A 151 -23.56 -9.90 15.53
N PHE A 152 -23.80 -11.20 15.48
CA PHE A 152 -24.88 -11.82 14.71
C PHE A 152 -26.11 -11.97 15.60
N ASP A 153 -27.29 -11.94 14.97
CA ASP A 153 -28.53 -12.35 15.63
C ASP A 153 -28.73 -13.86 15.46
N GLY A 154 -28.94 -14.54 16.59
CA GLY A 154 -29.27 -15.96 16.59
C GLY A 154 -30.59 -16.23 15.87
N LEU A 155 -30.60 -17.27 15.03
CA LEU A 155 -31.75 -17.73 14.24
C LEU A 155 -32.85 -18.39 15.09
N GLY A 156 -32.65 -18.51 16.41
CA GLY A 156 -33.57 -19.14 17.34
C GLY A 156 -33.34 -20.64 17.48
N THR A 157 -34.20 -21.32 18.23
CA THR A 157 -34.09 -22.75 18.58
C THR A 157 -35.12 -23.63 17.84
N ASP A 158 -35.71 -23.12 16.76
CA ASP A 158 -36.74 -23.83 16.01
C ASP A 158 -36.17 -25.10 15.33
N PRO A 159 -36.92 -26.21 15.25
CA PRO A 159 -36.50 -27.41 14.53
C PRO A 159 -36.12 -27.20 13.06
N ALA A 160 -36.69 -26.20 12.39
CA ALA A 160 -36.35 -25.83 11.01
C ALA A 160 -34.95 -25.20 10.89
N VAL A 161 -34.41 -24.63 11.97
CA VAL A 161 -33.04 -24.11 12.02
C VAL A 161 -32.07 -25.29 12.12
N PRO A 162 -30.98 -25.33 11.33
CA PRO A 162 -29.99 -26.40 11.43
C PRO A 162 -29.43 -26.54 12.85
N PRO A 163 -29.19 -27.76 13.37
CA PRO A 163 -28.81 -27.98 14.77
C PRO A 163 -27.63 -27.15 15.25
N TYR A 164 -26.61 -26.96 14.39
CA TYR A 164 -25.42 -26.18 14.71
C TYR A 164 -25.65 -24.66 14.82
N LEU A 165 -26.80 -24.14 14.35
CA LEU A 165 -27.18 -22.72 14.46
C LEU A 165 -28.30 -22.46 15.47
N ARG A 166 -28.83 -23.50 16.12
CA ARG A 166 -29.95 -23.35 17.08
C ARG A 166 -29.49 -22.61 18.33
N TYR A 167 -29.67 -21.30 18.33
CA TYR A 167 -29.30 -20.42 19.42
C TYR A 167 -30.16 -19.16 19.40
N SER A 168 -30.60 -18.73 20.58
CA SER A 168 -31.39 -17.52 20.77
C SER A 168 -30.56 -16.46 21.48
N GLY A 169 -30.48 -15.25 20.91
CA GLY A 169 -29.73 -14.13 21.46
C GLY A 169 -28.63 -13.64 20.53
N ARG A 170 -27.83 -12.69 21.02
CA ARG A 170 -26.71 -12.10 20.26
C ARG A 170 -25.47 -13.01 20.31
N VAL A 171 -24.80 -13.17 19.18
CA VAL A 171 -23.64 -14.03 19.00
C VAL A 171 -22.46 -13.18 18.54
N ARG A 172 -21.34 -13.20 19.25
CA ARG A 172 -20.19 -12.36 18.89
C ARG A 172 -19.58 -12.76 17.54
N ASN A 173 -19.29 -11.77 16.70
CA ASN A 173 -18.52 -11.92 15.46
C ASN A 173 -17.02 -11.90 15.78
N LEU A 174 -16.38 -13.07 15.68
CA LEU A 174 -14.95 -13.30 15.88
C LEU A 174 -14.11 -12.90 14.65
N ARG A 175 -14.75 -12.68 13.50
CA ARG A 175 -14.10 -12.31 12.22
C ARG A 175 -12.99 -13.29 11.83
N LEU A 176 -13.34 -14.58 11.78
CA LEU A 176 -12.39 -15.63 11.45
C LEU A 176 -11.67 -15.34 10.13
N SER A 177 -10.34 -15.38 10.19
CA SER A 177 -9.50 -15.33 9.01
C SER A 177 -9.67 -16.59 8.16
N ARG A 178 -9.30 -16.50 6.87
CA ARG A 178 -9.27 -17.65 5.96
C ARG A 178 -8.43 -18.82 6.50
N ARG A 179 -7.34 -18.51 7.22
CA ARG A 179 -6.48 -19.52 7.85
C ARG A 179 -7.22 -20.25 8.96
N GLU A 180 -7.86 -19.52 9.87
CA GLU A 180 -8.62 -20.11 10.98
C GLU A 180 -9.79 -20.96 10.46
N LEU A 181 -10.53 -20.45 9.47
CA LEU A 181 -11.58 -21.22 8.80
C LEU A 181 -11.05 -22.52 8.19
N SER A 182 -9.93 -22.46 7.47
CA SER A 182 -9.31 -23.65 6.87
C SER A 182 -8.87 -24.67 7.93
N VAL A 183 -8.36 -24.21 9.07
CA VAL A 183 -7.99 -25.07 10.21
C VAL A 183 -9.23 -25.80 10.75
N VAL A 184 -10.32 -25.06 11.01
CA VAL A 184 -11.57 -25.63 11.52
C VAL A 184 -12.16 -26.63 10.54
N ILE A 185 -12.28 -26.29 9.25
CA ILE A 185 -12.82 -27.19 8.23
C ILE A 185 -12.00 -28.48 8.13
N SER A 186 -10.67 -28.37 8.07
CA SER A 186 -9.77 -29.53 7.99
C SER A 186 -9.96 -30.48 9.18
N ASP A 187 -10.15 -29.89 10.37
CA ASP A 187 -10.27 -30.62 11.61
C ASP A 187 -11.66 -31.26 11.78
N VAL A 188 -12.73 -30.56 11.38
CA VAL A 188 -14.09 -31.12 11.28
C VAL A 188 -14.07 -32.36 10.39
N TRP A 189 -13.54 -32.26 9.16
CA TRP A 189 -13.50 -33.40 8.23
C TRP A 189 -12.63 -34.55 8.73
N ARG A 190 -11.48 -34.24 9.35
CA ARG A 190 -10.59 -35.24 9.93
C ARG A 190 -11.28 -36.00 11.06
N SER A 191 -11.86 -35.28 12.01
CA SER A 191 -12.56 -35.86 13.15
C SER A 191 -13.77 -36.68 12.70
N LYS A 192 -14.53 -36.16 11.72
CA LYS A 192 -15.67 -36.85 11.12
C LYS A 192 -15.28 -38.18 10.47
N ALA A 193 -14.19 -38.18 9.72
CA ALA A 193 -13.69 -39.38 9.04
C ALA A 193 -13.37 -40.53 10.01
N GLN A 194 -12.96 -40.20 11.24
CA GLN A 194 -12.56 -41.18 12.25
C GLN A 194 -13.74 -41.63 13.13
N ARG A 195 -14.66 -40.71 13.46
CA ARG A 195 -15.65 -40.93 14.52
C ARG A 195 -17.08 -41.14 14.01
N ALA A 196 -17.45 -40.52 12.89
CA ALA A 196 -18.84 -40.42 12.46
C ALA A 196 -18.98 -40.15 10.95
N ARG A 197 -18.41 -41.06 10.14
CA ARG A 197 -18.41 -40.92 8.68
C ARG A 197 -19.83 -40.86 8.08
N HIS A 198 -20.78 -41.55 8.69
CA HIS A 198 -22.16 -41.69 8.17
C HIS A 198 -23.17 -40.67 8.70
N THR A 199 -22.84 -39.92 9.74
CA THR A 199 -23.72 -38.85 10.27
C THR A 199 -23.79 -37.70 9.26
N PRO A 200 -24.90 -37.02 9.01
CA PRO A 200 -24.89 -35.82 8.17
C PRO A 200 -23.97 -34.72 8.72
N LEU A 201 -23.32 -33.94 7.86
CA LEU A 201 -22.38 -32.90 8.28
C LEU A 201 -23.00 -31.86 9.23
N GLN A 202 -24.28 -31.52 9.04
CA GLN A 202 -25.00 -30.56 9.90
C GLN A 202 -25.10 -31.06 11.35
N ASP A 203 -25.52 -32.32 11.51
CA ASP A 203 -25.65 -32.96 12.82
C ASP A 203 -24.27 -33.17 13.45
N TYR A 204 -23.31 -33.59 12.63
CA TYR A 204 -21.93 -33.78 13.07
C TYR A 204 -21.29 -32.47 13.56
N LEU A 205 -21.52 -31.36 12.86
CA LEU A 205 -20.94 -30.06 13.23
C LEU A 205 -21.49 -29.57 14.58
N ALA A 206 -22.78 -29.82 14.86
CA ALA A 206 -23.36 -29.53 16.17
C ALA A 206 -22.67 -30.35 17.28
N HIS A 207 -22.56 -31.66 17.09
CA HIS A 207 -21.88 -32.56 18.04
C HIS A 207 -20.40 -32.18 18.21
N TYR A 208 -19.72 -31.81 17.13
CA TYR A 208 -18.33 -31.37 17.15
C TYR A 208 -18.10 -30.15 18.05
N PHE A 209 -19.01 -29.18 18.03
CA PHE A 209 -18.93 -28.02 18.93
C PHE A 209 -19.38 -28.35 20.36
N GLU A 210 -20.32 -29.28 20.55
CA GLU A 210 -20.73 -29.80 21.86
C GLU A 210 -19.60 -30.51 22.60
N GLU A 211 -18.82 -31.33 21.91
CA GLU A 211 -17.66 -32.02 22.50
C GLU A 211 -16.56 -31.04 22.93
N ARG A 212 -16.44 -29.88 22.27
CA ARG A 212 -15.34 -28.92 22.47
C ARG A 212 -15.67 -27.81 23.46
N TYR A 213 -16.92 -27.37 23.47
CA TYR A 213 -17.32 -26.19 24.23
C TYR A 213 -18.57 -26.51 25.06
N GLN A 214 -18.40 -26.45 26.38
CA GLN A 214 -19.51 -26.70 27.31
C GLN A 214 -20.57 -25.60 27.27
N GLN A 215 -20.17 -24.35 27.03
CA GLN A 215 -21.07 -23.19 26.99
C GLN A 215 -21.78 -23.07 25.64
N ALA A 216 -23.12 -23.03 25.65
CA ALA A 216 -23.94 -22.89 24.44
C ALA A 216 -23.65 -21.60 23.66
N ALA A 217 -23.36 -20.50 24.36
CA ALA A 217 -23.00 -19.23 23.74
C ALA A 217 -21.72 -19.36 22.89
N VAL A 218 -20.68 -20.02 23.42
CA VAL A 218 -19.41 -20.22 22.70
C VAL A 218 -19.60 -21.15 21.50
N ARG A 219 -20.45 -22.17 21.61
CA ARG A 219 -20.81 -23.02 20.45
C ARG A 219 -21.46 -22.21 19.34
N ALA A 220 -22.41 -21.36 19.69
CA ALA A 220 -23.07 -20.46 18.75
C ALA A 220 -22.06 -19.50 18.13
N GLU A 221 -21.17 -18.88 18.91
CA GLU A 221 -20.09 -18.02 18.41
C GLU A 221 -19.29 -18.72 17.31
N TRP A 222 -18.78 -19.92 17.56
CA TRP A 222 -18.02 -20.63 16.53
C TRP A 222 -18.86 -21.03 15.32
N ALA A 223 -20.08 -21.54 15.52
CA ALA A 223 -20.92 -21.99 14.42
C ALA A 223 -21.30 -20.85 13.46
N TYR A 224 -21.74 -19.70 13.99
CA TYR A 224 -22.11 -18.54 13.18
C TYR A 224 -20.89 -17.95 12.47
N ASN A 225 -19.74 -17.87 13.15
CA ASN A 225 -18.52 -17.36 12.53
C ASN A 225 -17.97 -18.27 11.43
N VAL A 226 -18.06 -19.60 11.59
CA VAL A 226 -17.70 -20.54 10.51
C VAL A 226 -18.60 -20.34 9.29
N CYS A 227 -19.90 -20.13 9.49
CA CYS A 227 -20.83 -19.85 8.40
C CYS A 227 -20.50 -18.55 7.67
N ALA A 228 -20.34 -17.46 8.43
CA ALA A 228 -20.03 -16.14 7.88
C ALA A 228 -18.70 -16.14 7.12
N ALA A 229 -17.65 -16.75 7.69
CA ALA A 229 -16.36 -16.85 7.03
C ALA A 229 -16.40 -17.76 5.79
N ALA A 230 -17.16 -18.86 5.83
CA ALA A 230 -17.32 -19.75 4.68
C ALA A 230 -18.04 -19.07 3.51
N GLU A 231 -19.05 -18.25 3.78
CA GLU A 231 -19.77 -17.49 2.77
C GLU A 231 -18.90 -16.42 2.09
N GLN A 232 -17.92 -15.86 2.82
CA GLN A 232 -16.97 -14.88 2.27
C GLN A 232 -15.80 -15.51 1.51
N ALA A 233 -15.50 -16.80 1.75
CA ALA A 233 -14.35 -17.51 1.17
C ALA A 233 -14.77 -18.56 0.13
N LEU A 234 -15.87 -18.32 -0.61
CA LEU A 234 -16.37 -19.25 -1.63
C LEU A 234 -15.49 -19.34 -2.86
N ASP A 235 -14.50 -18.47 -3.03
CA ASP A 235 -13.43 -18.62 -4.03
C ASP A 235 -12.51 -19.81 -3.71
N GLU A 236 -12.34 -20.16 -2.44
CA GLU A 236 -11.60 -21.34 -2.00
C GLU A 236 -12.39 -22.63 -2.26
N PRO A 237 -11.91 -23.54 -3.11
CA PRO A 237 -12.72 -24.67 -3.56
C PRO A 237 -13.14 -25.64 -2.44
N GLN A 238 -12.23 -25.89 -1.50
CA GLN A 238 -12.47 -26.67 -0.28
C GLN A 238 -13.58 -26.08 0.62
N VAL A 239 -13.62 -24.75 0.73
CA VAL A 239 -14.62 -24.03 1.53
C VAL A 239 -15.97 -24.12 0.83
N ARG A 240 -15.99 -23.97 -0.50
CA ARG A 240 -17.21 -24.11 -1.31
C ARG A 240 -17.88 -25.47 -1.14
N VAL A 241 -17.11 -26.56 -1.12
CA VAL A 241 -17.65 -27.90 -0.87
C VAL A 241 -18.18 -28.01 0.55
N PHE A 242 -17.37 -27.65 1.55
CA PHE A 242 -17.79 -27.69 2.94
C PHE A 242 -19.09 -26.92 3.16
N TRP A 243 -19.17 -25.69 2.65
CA TRP A 243 -20.35 -24.84 2.77
C TRP A 243 -21.56 -25.37 2.00
N GLY A 244 -21.35 -25.88 0.80
CA GLY A 244 -22.41 -26.48 0.00
C GLY A 244 -23.00 -27.73 0.66
N VAL A 245 -22.15 -28.59 1.21
CA VAL A 245 -22.56 -29.77 1.97
C VAL A 245 -23.28 -29.36 3.25
N LEU A 246 -22.72 -28.41 3.99
CA LEU A 246 -23.30 -27.93 5.24
C LEU A 246 -24.71 -27.37 5.03
N ARG A 247 -24.97 -26.70 3.90
CA ARG A 247 -26.32 -26.23 3.52
C ARG A 247 -27.21 -27.29 2.85
N GLY A 248 -26.77 -28.54 2.73
CA GLY A 248 -27.50 -29.60 2.05
C GLY A 248 -27.63 -29.41 0.52
N ARG A 249 -26.81 -28.54 -0.07
CA ARG A 249 -26.81 -28.25 -1.53
C ARG A 249 -25.87 -29.18 -2.30
N LEU A 250 -24.89 -29.79 -1.63
CA LEU A 250 -23.92 -30.71 -2.22
C LEU A 250 -23.87 -32.01 -1.41
N SER A 251 -23.55 -33.12 -2.07
CA SER A 251 -23.28 -34.39 -1.40
C SER A 251 -21.91 -34.40 -0.74
N GLU A 252 -21.81 -35.01 0.45
CA GLU A 252 -20.56 -35.32 1.13
C GLU A 252 -19.63 -36.20 0.28
N ASP A 253 -20.18 -37.02 -0.61
CA ASP A 253 -19.43 -37.91 -1.48
C ASP A 253 -18.44 -37.16 -2.35
N LEU A 254 -18.70 -35.89 -2.66
CA LEU A 254 -17.74 -35.05 -3.36
C LEU A 254 -16.44 -34.96 -2.56
N TYR A 255 -16.51 -34.57 -1.29
CA TYR A 255 -15.34 -34.47 -0.40
C TYR A 255 -14.62 -35.82 -0.27
N TRP A 256 -15.37 -36.90 0.00
CA TRP A 256 -14.79 -38.23 0.16
C TRP A 256 -14.11 -38.73 -1.12
N ALA A 257 -14.75 -38.58 -2.28
CA ALA A 257 -14.16 -38.96 -3.56
C ALA A 257 -12.88 -38.17 -3.87
N HIS A 258 -12.83 -36.87 -3.55
CA HIS A 258 -11.62 -36.07 -3.73
C HIS A 258 -10.47 -36.55 -2.83
N ARG A 259 -10.78 -36.86 -1.57
CA ARG A 259 -9.82 -37.41 -0.62
C ARG A 259 -9.31 -38.77 -1.07
N ASP A 260 -10.19 -39.65 -1.53
CA ASP A 260 -9.84 -40.99 -2.00
C ASP A 260 -9.00 -40.95 -3.28
N GLN A 261 -9.27 -40.02 -4.20
CA GLN A 261 -8.44 -39.79 -5.39
C GLN A 261 -6.99 -39.42 -5.02
N CYS A 262 -6.84 -38.54 -4.03
CA CYS A 262 -5.51 -38.12 -3.60
C CYS A 262 -4.79 -39.20 -2.79
N GLN A 263 -5.53 -39.97 -2.00
CA GLN A 263 -4.99 -41.15 -1.31
C GLN A 263 -4.55 -42.23 -2.31
N THR A 264 -5.32 -42.44 -3.38
CA THR A 264 -4.98 -43.37 -4.46
C THR A 264 -3.68 -42.97 -5.14
N LEU A 265 -3.53 -41.68 -5.49
CA LEU A 265 -2.28 -41.15 -6.03
C LEU A 265 -1.13 -41.35 -5.03
N LYS A 266 -1.33 -40.96 -3.76
CA LYS A 266 -0.32 -41.14 -2.70
C LYS A 266 0.16 -42.59 -2.66
N THR A 267 -0.75 -43.55 -2.53
CA THR A 267 -0.41 -44.97 -2.48
C THR A 267 0.31 -45.44 -3.75
N ALA A 268 -0.11 -44.97 -4.93
CA ALA A 268 0.56 -45.33 -6.19
C ALA A 268 2.00 -44.78 -6.26
N LEU A 269 2.25 -43.57 -5.75
CA LEU A 269 3.58 -42.96 -5.71
C LEU A 269 4.51 -43.70 -4.73
N TYR A 270 4.04 -44.03 -3.53
CA TYR A 270 4.84 -44.81 -2.57
C TYR A 270 5.14 -46.23 -3.09
N ARG A 271 4.21 -46.87 -3.82
CA ARG A 271 4.49 -48.17 -4.46
C ARG A 271 5.55 -48.11 -5.56
N ARG A 272 5.70 -46.95 -6.20
CA ARG A 272 6.70 -46.72 -7.25
C ARG A 272 8.08 -46.37 -6.66
N SER A 273 8.10 -45.75 -5.49
CA SER A 273 9.32 -45.37 -4.79
C SER A 273 10.13 -46.62 -4.41
N GLY A 274 11.36 -46.72 -4.89
CA GLY A 274 12.25 -47.84 -4.56
C GLY A 274 12.85 -47.75 -3.16
N ASP A 275 13.04 -46.53 -2.65
CA ASP A 275 13.55 -46.23 -1.31
C ASP A 275 12.44 -45.98 -0.28
N GLY A 276 11.18 -45.91 -0.73
CA GLY A 276 10.01 -45.63 0.11
C GLY A 276 9.82 -44.16 0.48
N GLU A 277 10.71 -43.27 0.05
CA GLU A 277 10.72 -41.86 0.46
C GLU A 277 10.70 -40.90 -0.73
N SER A 278 11.27 -41.28 -1.88
CA SER A 278 11.49 -40.36 -3.00
C SER A 278 11.10 -40.96 -4.35
N ILE A 279 10.74 -40.07 -5.28
CA ILE A 279 10.52 -40.38 -6.70
C ILE A 279 11.02 -39.25 -7.58
N THR A 280 11.30 -39.53 -8.84
CA THR A 280 11.60 -38.49 -9.84
C THR A 280 10.31 -37.80 -10.32
N LEU A 281 10.43 -36.59 -10.86
CA LEU A 281 9.29 -35.90 -11.47
C LEU A 281 8.70 -36.66 -12.66
N GLU A 282 9.54 -37.32 -13.46
CA GLU A 282 9.06 -38.14 -14.58
C GLU A 282 8.22 -39.31 -14.10
N GLU A 283 8.62 -39.95 -13.00
CA GLU A 283 7.83 -41.01 -12.37
C GLU A 283 6.53 -40.48 -11.80
N PHE A 284 6.55 -39.31 -11.17
CA PHE A 284 5.33 -38.64 -10.72
C PHE A 284 4.35 -38.43 -11.88
N GLU A 285 4.82 -37.89 -13.00
CA GLU A 285 3.97 -37.67 -14.18
C GLU A 285 3.41 -38.98 -14.75
N LYS A 286 4.24 -40.02 -14.86
CA LYS A 286 3.79 -41.35 -15.31
C LYS A 286 2.73 -41.93 -14.39
N VAL A 287 2.95 -41.88 -13.07
CA VAL A 287 1.99 -42.38 -12.09
C VAL A 287 0.71 -41.55 -12.08
N ALA A 288 0.80 -40.22 -12.21
CA ALA A 288 -0.36 -39.34 -12.27
C ALA A 288 -1.22 -39.62 -13.52
N LYS A 289 -0.61 -39.85 -14.69
CA LYS A 289 -1.33 -40.24 -15.92
C LYS A 289 -2.07 -41.57 -15.77
N VAL A 290 -1.44 -42.56 -15.17
CA VAL A 290 -2.07 -43.87 -14.92
C VAL A 290 -3.20 -43.74 -13.90
N THR A 291 -3.01 -42.91 -12.87
CA THR A 291 -4.03 -42.70 -11.82
C THR A 291 -5.22 -41.88 -12.32
N PHE A 292 -4.99 -40.96 -13.26
CA PHE A 292 -6.00 -40.05 -13.78
C PHE A 292 -6.03 -40.08 -15.33
N PRO A 293 -6.54 -41.17 -15.94
CA PRO A 293 -6.47 -41.38 -17.38
C PRO A 293 -7.24 -40.33 -18.21
N LEU A 294 -8.22 -39.64 -17.60
CA LEU A 294 -9.02 -38.61 -18.25
C LEU A 294 -8.38 -37.21 -18.19
N LYS A 295 -7.27 -37.03 -17.46
CA LYS A 295 -6.58 -35.73 -17.40
C LYS A 295 -5.72 -35.52 -18.64
N SER A 296 -5.72 -34.29 -19.16
CA SER A 296 -4.86 -33.93 -20.28
C SER A 296 -3.38 -33.89 -19.87
N GLU A 297 -2.48 -33.98 -20.86
CA GLU A 297 -1.05 -33.77 -20.66
C GLU A 297 -0.74 -32.43 -19.98
N VAL A 298 -1.51 -31.39 -20.32
CA VAL A 298 -1.39 -30.05 -19.74
C VAL A 298 -1.78 -30.06 -18.26
N ASP A 299 -2.85 -30.75 -17.90
CA ASP A 299 -3.30 -30.87 -16.51
C ASP A 299 -2.28 -31.61 -15.64
N ILE A 300 -1.68 -32.69 -16.18
CA ILE A 300 -0.61 -33.42 -15.51
C ILE A 300 0.62 -32.54 -15.31
N LYS A 301 1.02 -31.76 -16.33
CA LYS A 301 2.14 -30.80 -16.20
C LYS A 301 1.84 -29.71 -15.19
N ASN A 302 0.60 -29.22 -15.11
CA ASN A 302 0.18 -28.26 -14.09
C ASN A 302 0.30 -28.85 -12.68
N LEU A 303 -0.08 -30.12 -12.49
CA LEU A 303 0.12 -30.81 -11.21
C LEU A 303 1.61 -30.91 -10.84
N SER A 304 2.47 -31.29 -11.79
CA SER A 304 3.93 -31.30 -11.59
C SER A 304 4.47 -29.93 -11.17
N ASN A 305 3.99 -28.85 -11.78
CA ASN A 305 4.40 -27.49 -11.45
C ASN A 305 3.99 -27.10 -10.03
N VAL A 306 2.77 -27.45 -9.61
CA VAL A 306 2.29 -27.21 -8.24
C VAL A 306 3.12 -28.01 -7.23
N VAL A 307 3.44 -29.27 -7.52
CA VAL A 307 4.32 -30.09 -6.67
C VAL A 307 5.70 -29.45 -6.51
N ARG A 308 6.32 -28.99 -7.61
CA ARG A 308 7.60 -28.27 -7.57
C ARG A 308 7.54 -27.03 -6.69
N LYS A 309 6.46 -26.25 -6.80
CA LYS A 309 6.24 -25.02 -6.01
C LYS A 309 6.05 -25.35 -4.53
N GLN A 310 5.19 -26.31 -4.20
CA GLN A 310 4.89 -26.73 -2.83
C GLN A 310 6.17 -27.20 -2.11
N LEU A 311 7.01 -27.98 -2.81
CA LEU A 311 8.28 -28.48 -2.29
C LEU A 311 9.43 -27.47 -2.38
N LYS A 312 9.19 -26.27 -2.94
CA LYS A 312 10.20 -25.22 -3.17
C LYS A 312 11.44 -25.77 -3.90
N MET A 313 11.23 -26.62 -4.90
CA MET A 313 12.30 -27.29 -5.64
C MET A 313 13.09 -26.29 -6.49
N LYS A 314 14.41 -26.44 -6.51
CA LYS A 314 15.27 -25.69 -7.45
C LYS A 314 15.08 -26.22 -8.88
N ILE A 315 15.41 -25.41 -9.88
CA ILE A 315 15.28 -25.75 -11.32
C ILE A 315 15.99 -27.08 -11.65
N ASN A 316 17.15 -27.33 -11.04
CA ASN A 316 17.95 -28.53 -11.30
C ASN A 316 17.55 -29.73 -10.42
N GLN A 317 16.59 -29.55 -9.52
CA GLN A 317 16.11 -30.60 -8.63
C GLN A 317 14.97 -31.35 -9.31
N ASN A 318 15.14 -32.66 -9.45
CA ASN A 318 14.14 -33.54 -10.09
C ASN A 318 13.59 -34.62 -9.14
N LEU A 319 14.09 -34.68 -7.90
CA LEU A 319 13.65 -35.63 -6.90
C LEU A 319 12.61 -34.99 -5.97
N ILE A 320 11.44 -35.63 -5.90
CA ILE A 320 10.30 -35.31 -5.03
C ILE A 320 10.44 -36.16 -3.78
N ASN A 321 10.46 -35.52 -2.61
CA ASN A 321 10.35 -36.21 -1.33
C ASN A 321 8.86 -36.38 -0.99
N LEU A 322 8.39 -37.63 -0.93
CA LEU A 322 6.99 -37.98 -0.74
C LEU A 322 6.50 -37.59 0.65
N ASP A 323 7.32 -37.80 1.69
CA ASP A 323 6.95 -37.44 3.05
C ASP A 323 6.65 -35.94 3.14
N LYS A 324 7.54 -35.08 2.65
CA LYS A 324 7.32 -33.62 2.57
C LYS A 324 6.14 -33.23 1.71
N LEU A 325 5.88 -33.96 0.61
CA LEU A 325 4.73 -33.69 -0.27
C LEU A 325 3.40 -33.94 0.46
N PHE A 326 3.36 -34.95 1.33
CA PHE A 326 2.16 -35.35 2.06
C PHE A 326 2.20 -35.02 3.57
N PHE A 327 3.17 -34.24 4.04
CA PHE A 327 3.41 -33.96 5.46
C PHE A 327 2.41 -32.98 6.07
N GLU A 328 1.72 -32.16 5.26
CA GLU A 328 0.90 -31.09 5.83
C GLU A 328 -0.25 -31.61 6.70
N GLU A 329 -0.58 -30.82 7.74
CA GLU A 329 -1.58 -31.05 8.78
C GLU A 329 -3.04 -31.19 8.26
N GLY A 330 -3.26 -31.64 7.03
CA GLY A 330 -4.58 -31.93 6.47
C GLY A 330 -4.51 -32.02 4.95
N PHE A 331 -5.24 -32.98 4.39
CA PHE A 331 -5.46 -33.14 2.95
C PHE A 331 -5.82 -31.79 2.28
N ASP A 332 -6.69 -31.03 2.94
CA ASP A 332 -7.26 -29.79 2.45
C ASP A 332 -6.22 -28.64 2.34
N ARG A 333 -5.09 -28.75 3.04
CA ARG A 333 -4.05 -27.72 3.01
C ARG A 333 -3.06 -27.86 1.85
N LEU A 334 -2.94 -29.08 1.30
CA LEU A 334 -1.99 -29.42 0.25
C LEU A 334 -2.31 -28.63 -1.03
N GLU A 335 -1.34 -27.83 -1.53
CA GLU A 335 -1.52 -27.07 -2.77
C GLU A 335 -1.85 -27.99 -3.96
N PHE A 336 -1.21 -29.16 -4.05
CA PHE A 336 -1.51 -30.12 -5.13
C PHE A 336 -2.95 -30.67 -5.04
N ALA A 337 -3.49 -30.86 -3.83
CA ALA A 337 -4.86 -31.33 -3.64
C ALA A 337 -5.87 -30.28 -4.09
N ARG A 338 -5.58 -29.00 -3.82
CA ARG A 338 -6.37 -27.87 -4.32
C ARG A 338 -6.35 -27.80 -5.85
N GLU A 339 -5.21 -28.05 -6.48
CA GLU A 339 -5.13 -28.09 -7.94
C GLU A 339 -5.90 -29.29 -8.53
N LEU A 340 -5.81 -30.47 -7.92
CA LEU A 340 -6.62 -31.63 -8.33
C LEU A 340 -8.12 -31.32 -8.26
N PHE A 341 -8.55 -30.62 -7.21
CA PHE A 341 -9.92 -30.16 -7.08
C PHE A 341 -10.30 -29.15 -8.16
N ARG A 342 -9.46 -28.12 -8.39
CA ARG A 342 -9.68 -27.08 -9.39
C ARG A 342 -9.87 -27.69 -10.78
N GLN A 343 -8.98 -28.60 -11.17
CA GLN A 343 -9.06 -29.29 -12.46
C GLN A 343 -10.34 -30.13 -12.59
N ARG A 344 -10.79 -30.80 -11.51
CA ARG A 344 -12.06 -31.54 -11.53
C ARG A 344 -13.27 -30.61 -11.68
N GLN A 345 -13.30 -29.47 -10.99
CA GLN A 345 -14.37 -28.48 -11.17
C GLN A 345 -14.41 -27.97 -12.60
N GLN A 346 -13.26 -27.61 -13.18
CA GLN A 346 -13.19 -27.17 -14.57
C GLN A 346 -13.67 -28.24 -15.54
N ALA A 347 -13.32 -29.50 -15.31
CA ALA A 347 -13.82 -30.63 -16.11
C ALA A 347 -15.34 -30.81 -15.97
N GLN A 348 -15.88 -30.69 -14.75
CA GLN A 348 -17.32 -30.77 -14.50
C GLN A 348 -18.08 -29.61 -15.15
N GLU A 349 -17.61 -28.38 -15.01
CA GLU A 349 -18.21 -27.19 -15.65
C GLU A 349 -18.14 -27.27 -17.17
N LYS A 350 -17.05 -27.82 -17.72
CA LYS A 350 -16.91 -28.08 -19.16
C LYS A 350 -17.93 -29.12 -19.60
N TYR A 351 -18.03 -30.25 -18.90
CA TYR A 351 -18.99 -31.31 -19.19
C TYR A 351 -20.44 -30.81 -19.13
N VAL A 352 -20.80 -30.03 -18.10
CA VAL A 352 -22.13 -29.43 -17.98
C VAL A 352 -22.42 -28.44 -19.12
N ARG A 353 -21.43 -27.66 -19.55
CA ARG A 353 -21.57 -26.76 -20.71
C ARG A 353 -21.76 -27.52 -22.02
N GLU A 354 -20.99 -28.57 -22.23
CA GLU A 354 -21.13 -29.43 -23.42
C GLU A 354 -22.50 -30.12 -23.43
N LEU A 355 -22.93 -30.66 -22.29
CA LEU A 355 -24.27 -31.22 -22.12
C LEU A 355 -25.37 -30.19 -22.40
N ALA A 356 -25.23 -28.97 -21.87
CA ALA A 356 -26.19 -27.91 -22.11
C ALA A 356 -26.23 -27.49 -23.59
N ALA A 357 -25.09 -27.48 -24.28
CA ALA A 357 -25.02 -27.18 -25.71
C ALA A 357 -25.71 -28.26 -26.56
N GLU A 358 -25.48 -29.54 -26.26
CA GLU A 358 -26.16 -30.66 -26.92
C GLU A 358 -27.68 -30.61 -26.72
N LEU A 359 -28.12 -30.26 -25.51
CA LEU A 359 -29.55 -30.15 -25.20
C LEU A 359 -30.19 -28.89 -25.82
N ALA A 360 -29.44 -27.78 -25.92
CA ALA A 360 -29.93 -26.54 -26.53
C ALA A 360 -30.04 -26.63 -28.07
N GLY A 361 -29.26 -27.51 -28.70
CA GLY A 361 -29.34 -27.80 -30.14
C GLY A 361 -30.69 -28.37 -30.60
N GLU A 362 -31.47 -28.99 -29.70
CA GLU A 362 -32.78 -29.59 -30.01
C GLU A 362 -34.00 -28.64 -29.85
N GLY A 363 -33.80 -27.35 -29.62
CA GLY A 363 -34.87 -26.35 -29.59
C GLY A 363 -35.13 -25.77 -28.20
N ALA A 364 -34.75 -24.51 -28.03
CA ALA A 364 -34.64 -23.79 -26.75
C ALA A 364 -35.95 -23.44 -26.01
N ALA A 365 -37.06 -24.14 -26.24
CA ALA A 365 -38.38 -23.74 -25.72
C ALA A 365 -39.23 -24.84 -25.07
N HIS A 366 -38.78 -26.10 -25.00
CA HIS A 366 -39.55 -27.16 -24.35
C HIS A 366 -38.77 -27.84 -23.22
N MET A 367 -39.52 -28.31 -22.21
CA MET A 367 -39.02 -29.17 -21.15
C MET A 367 -38.11 -30.26 -21.74
N VAL A 368 -36.87 -30.33 -21.25
CA VAL A 368 -35.90 -31.35 -21.67
C VAL A 368 -36.49 -32.73 -21.37
N GLY A 369 -36.80 -33.49 -22.42
CA GLY A 369 -37.29 -34.86 -22.29
C GLY A 369 -36.20 -35.81 -21.80
N VAL A 370 -36.61 -36.84 -21.05
CA VAL A 370 -35.68 -37.88 -20.53
C VAL A 370 -34.90 -38.55 -21.66
N ASP A 371 -35.50 -38.73 -22.83
CA ASP A 371 -34.85 -39.37 -23.99
C ASP A 371 -33.79 -38.47 -24.65
N SER A 372 -33.99 -37.14 -24.67
CA SER A 372 -32.96 -36.18 -25.09
C SER A 372 -31.78 -36.17 -24.12
N LEU A 373 -32.06 -36.25 -22.81
CA LEU A 373 -31.03 -36.35 -21.77
C LEU A 373 -30.20 -37.62 -21.91
N LYS A 374 -30.86 -38.78 -22.09
CA LYS A 374 -30.18 -40.08 -22.29
C LYS A 374 -29.31 -40.08 -23.55
N ARG A 375 -29.80 -39.51 -24.66
CA ARG A 375 -29.02 -39.38 -25.89
C ARG A 375 -27.80 -38.48 -25.71
N ALA A 376 -27.97 -37.32 -25.08
CA ALA A 376 -26.86 -36.40 -24.80
C ALA A 376 -25.80 -37.05 -23.89
N PHE A 377 -26.21 -37.81 -22.87
CA PHE A 377 -25.29 -38.58 -22.04
C PHE A 377 -24.60 -39.70 -22.81
N ALA A 378 -25.31 -40.46 -23.65
CA ALA A 378 -24.70 -41.51 -24.45
C ALA A 378 -23.70 -40.98 -25.49
N LEU A 379 -23.91 -39.76 -25.99
CA LEU A 379 -23.00 -39.06 -26.91
C LEU A 379 -21.74 -38.56 -26.20
N LEU A 380 -21.90 -37.90 -25.04
CA LEU A 380 -20.79 -37.31 -24.30
C LEU A 380 -20.02 -38.32 -23.45
N ASP A 381 -20.68 -39.36 -22.98
CA ASP A 381 -20.09 -40.46 -22.21
C ASP A 381 -20.61 -41.82 -22.70
N PRO A 382 -19.99 -42.39 -23.74
CA PRO A 382 -20.36 -43.69 -24.27
C PRO A 382 -20.25 -44.83 -23.25
N ALA A 383 -19.47 -44.66 -22.17
CA ALA A 383 -19.35 -45.68 -21.12
C ALA A 383 -20.60 -45.74 -20.22
N ILE A 384 -21.34 -44.64 -20.09
CA ILE A 384 -22.62 -44.62 -19.37
C ILE A 384 -23.69 -45.42 -20.13
N GLY A 385 -23.70 -45.35 -21.47
CA GLY A 385 -24.65 -46.09 -22.30
C GLY A 385 -24.56 -47.62 -22.18
N ALA A 386 -23.37 -48.15 -21.86
CA ALA A 386 -23.16 -49.59 -21.70
C ALA A 386 -23.68 -50.17 -20.38
N SER A 387 -24.06 -49.33 -19.41
CA SER A 387 -24.51 -49.73 -18.06
C SER A 387 -26.01 -49.52 -17.81
N LEU A 388 -26.75 -49.06 -18.83
CA LEU A 388 -28.20 -48.78 -18.77
C LEU A 388 -29.05 -49.82 -19.52
N HIS A 389 -28.49 -50.99 -19.83
CA HIS A 389 -29.20 -52.14 -20.40
C HIS A 389 -29.51 -53.22 -19.38
#